data_AF-A0A847I0J2-F1
#
_entry.id   AF-A0A847I0J2-F1
#
_cell.length_a   1.000
_cell.length_b   1.000
_cell.length_c   1.000
_cell.angle_alpha   90.00
_cell.angle_beta   90.00
_cell.angle_gamma   90.00
#
_symmetry.space_group_name_H-M   'P 1'
#
loop_
_entity.id
_entity.type
_entity.pdbx_description
1 polymer ?
#
loop_
_entity_poly.entity_id
_entity_poly.type
_entity_poly.pdbx_seq_one_letter_code
_entity_poly.pdbx_strand_id
1 'polypeptide(L)' 'MAEYLVQINVRRMSEELSRWLGCRVSAADVRELLRKVGFSESPLGWITTDVRPCLLAYLP' A
#
# COMPACT_ATOMS: atom_id res chain seq x y z
N MET A 1 16.45 -5.73 -13.17
CA MET A 1 15.86 -5.02 -12.01
C MET A 1 15.14 -6.07 -11.18
N ALA A 2 15.31 -6.11 -9.85
CA ALA A 2 14.62 -7.10 -9.02
C ALA A 2 13.16 -6.68 -8.80
N GLU A 3 12.25 -7.63 -8.91
CA GLU A 3 10.83 -7.45 -8.57
C GLU A 3 10.55 -8.12 -7.22
N TYR A 4 9.76 -7.45 -6.39
CA TYR A 4 9.41 -7.89 -5.06
C TYR A 4 7.90 -8.12 -4.98
N LEU A 5 7.51 -9.27 -4.44
CA LEU A 5 6.13 -9.55 -4.08
C LEU A 5 5.90 -9.16 -2.61
N VAL A 6 4.94 -8.28 -2.38
CA VAL A 6 4.60 -7.71 -1.06
C VAL A 6 3.16 -8.02 -0.73
N GLN A 7 2.94 -8.52 0.49
CA GLN A 7 1.60 -8.70 1.05
C GLN A 7 1.16 -7.42 1.74
N ILE A 8 0.20 -6.72 1.16
CA ILE A 8 -0.37 -5.49 1.73
C ILE A 8 -1.85 -5.73 2.05
N ASN A 9 -2.20 -5.62 3.33
CA ASN A 9 -3.59 -5.66 3.75
C ASN A 9 -4.24 -4.30 3.53
N VAL A 10 -4.80 -4.12 2.32
CA VAL A 10 -5.47 -2.89 1.88
C VAL A 10 -6.57 -2.44 2.85
N ARG A 11 -7.32 -3.38 3.43
CA ARG A 11 -8.39 -3.05 4.37
C ARG A 11 -7.84 -2.44 5.65
N ARG A 12 -6.84 -3.10 6.26
CA ARG A 12 -6.20 -2.60 7.48
C ARG A 12 -5.58 -1.22 7.26
N MET A 13 -4.89 -1.04 6.13
CA MET A 13 -4.27 0.24 5.78
C MET A 13 -5.31 1.34 5.56
N SER A 14 -6.46 1.02 4.95
CA SER A 14 -7.60 1.94 4.82
C SER A 14 -8.16 2.36 6.18
N GLU A 15 -8.29 1.44 7.12
CA GLU A 15 -8.75 1.72 8.49
C GLU A 15 -7.75 2.61 9.26
N GLU A 16 -6.45 2.27 9.19
CA GLU A 16 -5.37 3.04 9.85
C GLU A 16 -5.24 4.45 9.26
N LEU A 17 -5.24 4.59 7.93
CA LEU A 17 -5.18 5.89 7.26
C LEU A 17 -6.44 6.72 7.55
N SER A 18 -7.62 6.10 7.60
CA SER A 18 -8.84 6.83 7.94
C SER A 18 -8.76 7.41 9.35
N ARG A 19 -8.21 6.62 10.29
CA ARG A 19 -8.04 7.05 11.67
C ARG A 19 -7.00 8.17 11.80
N TRP A 20 -5.88 8.05 11.09
CA TRP A 20 -4.79 9.02 11.17
C TRP A 20 -5.14 10.36 10.53
N LEU A 21 -5.81 10.34 9.38
CA LEU A 21 -6.21 11.56 8.64
C LEU A 21 -7.51 12.18 9.16
N GLY A 22 -8.26 11.48 10.04
CA GLY A 22 -9.55 11.93 10.53
C GLY A 22 -10.64 12.01 9.45
N CYS A 23 -10.46 11.31 8.33
CA CYS A 23 -11.38 11.29 7.20
C CYS A 23 -11.55 9.88 6.66
N ARG A 24 -12.59 9.63 5.84
CA ARG A 24 -12.80 8.31 5.25
C ARG A 24 -11.82 8.09 4.10
N VAL A 25 -10.93 7.12 4.25
CA VAL A 25 -10.08 6.58 3.18
C VAL A 25 -10.60 5.21 2.79
N SER A 26 -11.07 5.04 1.55
CA SER A 26 -11.58 3.77 1.07
C SER A 26 -10.44 2.82 0.64
N ALA A 27 -10.77 1.53 0.52
CA ALA A 27 -9.86 0.55 -0.07
C ALA A 27 -9.50 0.89 -1.53
N ALA A 28 -10.35 1.61 -2.27
CA ALA A 28 -10.05 2.04 -3.63
C ALA A 28 -8.96 3.13 -3.63
N ASP A 29 -9.05 4.08 -2.70
CA ASP A 29 -8.06 5.15 -2.54
C ASP A 29 -6.69 4.57 -2.19
N VAL A 30 -6.65 3.55 -1.32
CA VAL A 30 -5.43 2.82 -0.97
C VAL A 30 -4.83 2.13 -2.20
N ARG A 31 -5.64 1.45 -3.02
CA ARG A 31 -5.14 0.83 -4.25
C ARG A 31 -4.58 1.85 -5.23
N GLU A 32 -5.25 2.99 -5.38
CA GLU A 32 -4.78 4.08 -6.23
C GLU A 32 -3.45 4.65 -5.73
N LEU A 33 -3.32 4.85 -4.41
CA LEU A 33 -2.08 5.29 -3.78
C LEU A 33 -0.93 4.32 -4.08
N LEU A 34 -1.16 3.01 -3.89
CA LEU A 34 -0.16 1.97 -4.16
C LEU A 34 0.29 2.00 -5.63
N ARG A 35 -0.63 2.18 -6.58
CA ARG A 35 -0.29 2.34 -8.00
C ARG A 35 0.55 3.59 -8.26
N LYS A 36 0.23 4.70 -7.61
CA LYS A 36 1.01 5.95 -7.73
C LYS A 36 2.44 5.81 -7.21
N VAL A 37 2.65 4.98 -6.19
CA VAL A 37 3.99 4.71 -5.65
C VAL A 37 4.71 3.53 -6.33
N GLY A 38 4.19 3.04 -7.47
CA GLY A 38 4.87 2.07 -8.32
C GLY A 38 4.55 0.60 -8.03
N PHE A 39 3.48 0.32 -7.27
CA PHE A 39 3.03 -1.04 -7.02
C PHE A 39 1.99 -1.46 -8.05
N SER A 40 2.10 -2.70 -8.53
CA SER A 40 1.18 -3.35 -9.44
C SER A 40 0.43 -4.46 -8.72
N GLU A 41 -0.89 -4.51 -8.88
CA GLU A 41 -1.73 -5.53 -8.25
C GLU A 41 -1.65 -6.85 -9.05
N SER A 42 -1.52 -7.97 -8.34
CA SER A 42 -1.47 -9.33 -8.90
C SER A 42 -2.37 -10.28 -8.09
N PRO A 43 -2.72 -11.47 -8.62
CA PRO A 43 -3.50 -12.45 -7.86
C PRO A 43 -2.83 -12.90 -6.55
N LEU A 44 -1.50 -12.78 -6.47
CA LEU A 44 -0.71 -13.21 -5.31
C LEU A 44 -0.42 -12.07 -4.33
N GLY A 45 -0.76 -10.81 -4.63
CA GLY A 45 -0.38 -9.65 -3.82
C GLY A 45 0.08 -8.47 -4.67
N TRP A 46 0.99 -7.66 -4.15
CA TRP A 46 1.47 -6.45 -4.84
C TRP A 46 2.91 -6.61 -5.29
N ILE A 47 3.17 -6.27 -6.55
CA ILE A 47 4.51 -6.32 -7.15
C ILE A 47 5.08 -4.91 -7.18
N THR A 48 6.33 -4.73 -6.74
CA THR A 48 7.06 -3.47 -6.87
C THR A 48 8.51 -3.73 -7.24
N THR A 49 9.16 -2.75 -7.85
CA THR A 49 10.62 -2.73 -8.03
C THR A 49 11.33 -1.90 -6.96
N ASP A 50 10.55 -1.18 -6.13
CA ASP A 50 11.03 -0.33 -5.05
C ASP A 50 10.24 -0.60 -3.76
N VAL A 51 10.94 -1.13 -2.76
CA VAL A 51 10.37 -1.46 -1.43
C VAL A 51 10.47 -0.31 -0.43
N ARG A 52 11.16 0.80 -0.77
CA ARG A 52 11.32 1.95 0.14
C ARG A 52 9.99 2.50 0.66
N PRO A 53 8.90 2.59 -0.13
CA PRO A 53 7.60 3.03 0.38
C PRO A 53 7.05 2.15 1.51
N CYS A 54 7.32 0.84 1.49
CA CYS A 54 6.90 -0.07 2.57
C CYS A 54 7.70 0.14 3.86
N LEU A 55 8.97 0.56 3.75
CA LEU A 55 9.82 0.81 4.92
C LEU A 55 9.40 2.09 5.66
N LEU A 56 8.92 3.10 4.93
CA LEU A 56 8.40 4.33 5.51
C LEU A 56 7.06 4.13 6.23
N ALA A 57 6.25 3.16 5.79
CA ALA A 57 4.99 2.80 6.45
C ALA A 57 5.16 2.07 7.79
N TYR A 58 6.40 1.72 8.18
CA TYR A 58 6.73 0.95 9.38
C TYR A 58 7.41 1.78 10.48
N LEU A 59 7.27 3.11 10.45
CA LEU A 59 7.79 3.97 11.51
C LEU A 59 6.78 4.03 12.68
N PRO A 60 7.22 3.74 13.92
CA PRO A 60 6.36 3.70 15.11
C PRO A 60 5.77 5.06 15.47
#